data_AF-A0ABC8QNT4-F1
#
_entry.id   AF-A0ABC8QNT4-F1
#
_cell.length_a   1.000
_cell.length_b   1.000
_cell.length_c   1.000
_cell.angle_alpha   90.00
_cell.angle_beta   90.00
_cell.angle_gamma   90.00
#
_symmetry.space_group_name_H-M   'P 1'
#
loop_
_entity.id
_entity.type
_entity.pdbx_description
1 polymer ?
#
loop_
_entity_poly.entity_id
_entity_poly.type
_entity_poly.pdbx_seq_one_letter_code
_entity_poly.pdbx_strand_id
1 'polypeptide(L)'
;MSVRFSFNDPIFRRLMVKIEEGFQLFGGIVFLNYFPFLRYFPHFRKEITKIDENKKQTHDFFQKIIDEHRRTFSETKTRDVLDCYLMEIRRAELSGTSENLFQEVAKSVQAELDAVVGRKRLPTFDDLPYLPITEATILEVLRKSSVVPLGNSHATMV
;
A
#
# COMPACT_ATOMS: atom_id res chain seq x y z
N MET A 1 0.34 4.76 12.48
CA MET A 1 1.57 5.56 12.47
C MET A 1 1.24 7.01 12.76
N SER A 2 1.54 7.50 13.96
CA SER A 2 1.39 8.93 14.31
C SER A 2 2.48 9.84 13.72
N VAL A 3 3.36 9.31 12.86
CA VAL A 3 4.47 10.06 12.27
C VAL A 3 4.07 10.49 10.86
N ARG A 4 3.94 11.81 10.67
CA ARG A 4 3.69 12.40 9.36
C ARG A 4 5.03 12.81 8.75
N PHE A 5 5.40 12.17 7.66
CA PHE A 5 6.59 12.57 6.90
C PHE A 5 6.24 13.71 5.94
N SER A 6 7.10 14.71 5.87
CA SER A 6 7.04 15.73 4.81
C SER A 6 7.43 15.11 3.47
N PHE A 7 6.88 15.61 2.36
CA PHE A 7 7.23 15.15 1.01
C PHE A 7 8.76 15.19 0.74
N ASN A 8 9.46 16.15 1.34
CA ASN A 8 10.92 16.31 1.19
C ASN A 8 11.73 15.63 2.31
N ASP A 9 11.11 14.81 3.15
CA ASP A 9 11.83 14.15 4.24
C ASP A 9 12.84 13.12 3.69
N PRO A 10 14.16 13.31 3.95
CA PRO A 10 15.19 12.40 3.45
C PRO A 10 15.06 10.99 4.03
N ILE A 11 14.47 10.85 5.22
CA ILE A 11 14.24 9.55 5.87
C ILE A 11 13.17 8.78 5.10
N PHE A 12 12.06 9.43 4.76
CA PHE A 12 10.98 8.82 3.99
C PHE A 12 11.43 8.45 2.57
N ARG A 13 12.19 9.34 1.91
CA ARG A 13 12.74 9.07 0.59
C ARG A 13 13.67 7.85 0.59
N ARG A 14 14.52 7.73 1.62
CA ARG A 14 15.42 6.58 1.78
C ARG A 14 14.65 5.27 2.00
N LEU A 15 13.55 5.32 2.77
CA LEU A 15 12.67 4.17 2.95
C LEU A 15 12.03 3.74 1.62
N MET A 16 11.51 4.70 0.84
CA MET A 16 10.87 4.41 -0.45
C MET A 16 11.84 3.78 -1.45
N VAL A 17 13.08 4.28 -1.55
CA VAL A 17 14.13 3.68 -2.39
C VAL A 17 14.41 2.24 -1.96
N LYS A 18 14.44 1.95 -0.66
CA LYS A 18 14.69 0.60 -0.15
C LYS A 18 13.54 -0.37 -0.44
N ILE A 19 12.30 0.12 -0.39
CA ILE A 19 11.11 -0.65 -0.75
C ILE A 19 11.12 -0.96 -2.25
N GLU A 20 11.38 0.03 -3.10
CA GLU A 20 11.47 -0.13 -4.56
C GLU A 20 12.60 -1.11 -4.95
N GLU A 21 13.79 -0.97 -4.37
CA GLU A 21 14.88 -1.93 -4.55
C GLU A 21 14.47 -3.36 -4.14
N GLY A 22 13.70 -3.48 -3.06
CA GLY A 22 13.16 -4.76 -2.59
C GLY A 22 12.22 -5.42 -3.61
N PHE A 23 11.31 -4.66 -4.22
CA PHE A 23 10.40 -5.16 -5.24
C PHE A 23 11.12 -5.59 -6.53
N GLN A 24 12.12 -4.83 -6.98
CA GLN A 24 12.90 -5.18 -8.16
C GLN A 24 13.68 -6.50 -7.95
N LEU A 25 14.30 -6.65 -6.78
CA LEU A 25 15.07 -7.85 -6.46
C LEU A 25 14.19 -9.08 -6.14
N PHE A 26 12.95 -8.87 -5.71
CA PHE A 26 11.99 -9.94 -5.44
C PHE A 26 11.68 -10.77 -6.68
N GLY A 27 11.52 -10.13 -7.85
CA GLY A 27 11.28 -10.82 -9.13
C GLY A 27 12.39 -11.82 -9.48
N GLY A 28 13.65 -11.52 -9.15
CA GLY A 28 14.80 -12.41 -9.36
C GLY A 28 14.85 -13.61 -8.41
N ILE A 29 14.48 -13.43 -7.13
CA ILE A 29 14.50 -14.52 -6.14
C ILE A 29 13.49 -15.62 -6.48
N VAL A 30 12.32 -15.27 -7.00
CA VAL A 30 11.27 -16.26 -7.31
C VAL A 30 11.79 -17.33 -8.29
N PHE A 31 12.67 -16.97 -9.22
CA PHE A 31 13.32 -17.93 -10.14
C PHE A 31 14.25 -18.93 -9.42
N LEU A 32 14.84 -18.56 -8.28
CA LEU A 32 15.68 -19.47 -7.48
C LEU A 32 14.88 -20.59 -6.82
N ASN A 33 13.57 -20.39 -6.59
CA ASN A 33 12.71 -21.45 -6.06
C ASN A 33 12.45 -22.55 -7.10
N TYR A 34 12.46 -22.23 -8.40
CA TYR A 34 12.31 -23.21 -9.48
C TYR A 34 13.63 -23.90 -9.85
N PHE A 35 14.75 -23.19 -9.69
CA PHE A 35 16.08 -23.68 -10.04
C PHE A 35 17.08 -23.52 -8.88
N PRO A 36 17.06 -24.45 -7.89
CA PRO A 36 17.86 -24.32 -6.66
C PRO A 36 19.38 -24.22 -6.90
N PHE A 37 19.88 -24.80 -7.99
CA PHE A 37 21.31 -24.76 -8.35
C PHE A 37 21.81 -23.34 -8.69
N LEU A 38 20.92 -22.41 -9.05
CA LEU A 38 21.29 -21.02 -9.34
C LEU A 38 21.82 -20.29 -8.11
N ARG A 39 21.48 -20.75 -6.90
CA ARG A 39 21.96 -20.21 -5.61
C ARG A 39 23.49 -20.26 -5.46
N TYR A 40 24.17 -21.16 -6.19
CA TYR A 40 25.62 -21.28 -6.13
C TYR A 40 26.33 -20.24 -7.00
N PHE A 41 25.66 -19.58 -7.94
CA PHE A 41 26.30 -18.56 -8.75
C PHE A 41 26.53 -17.26 -7.97
N PRO A 42 27.70 -16.61 -8.14
CA PRO A 42 28.07 -15.43 -7.36
C PRO A 42 27.16 -14.22 -7.61
N HIS A 43 26.48 -14.14 -8.75
CA HIS A 43 25.51 -13.08 -9.05
C HIS A 43 24.29 -13.15 -8.12
N PHE A 44 23.61 -14.30 -8.07
CA PHE A 44 22.43 -14.50 -7.22
C PHE A 44 22.76 -14.45 -5.72
N ARG A 45 23.96 -14.86 -5.30
CA ARG A 45 24.39 -14.69 -3.90
C ARG A 45 24.43 -13.23 -3.48
N LYS A 46 24.93 -12.34 -4.34
CA LYS A 46 24.99 -10.89 -4.07
C LYS A 46 23.59 -10.28 -3.95
N GLU A 47 22.65 -10.75 -4.78
CA GLU A 47 21.25 -10.33 -4.68
C GLU A 47 20.64 -10.76 -3.34
N ILE A 48 20.80 -12.03 -2.95
CA ILE A 48 20.30 -12.56 -1.67
C ILE A 48 20.85 -11.77 -0.49
N THR A 49 22.17 -11.50 -0.46
CA THR A 49 22.79 -10.73 0.64
C THR A 49 22.28 -9.29 0.67
N LYS A 50 22.13 -8.64 -0.50
CA LYS A 50 21.60 -7.27 -0.58
C LYS A 50 20.15 -7.19 -0.09
N ILE A 51 19.35 -8.21 -0.35
CA ILE A 51 17.97 -8.30 0.11
C ILE A 51 17.91 -8.50 1.62
N ASP A 52 18.77 -9.35 2.18
CA ASP A 52 18.87 -9.56 3.62
C ASP A 52 19.25 -8.27 4.36
N GLU A 53 20.25 -7.55 3.84
CA GLU A 53 20.66 -6.25 4.36
C GLU A 53 19.55 -5.19 4.27
N ASN A 54 18.88 -5.08 3.12
CA ASN A 54 17.78 -4.14 2.92
C ASN A 54 16.61 -4.47 3.86
N LYS A 55 16.26 -5.75 4.03
CA LYS A 55 15.23 -6.21 4.98
C LYS A 55 15.59 -5.83 6.41
N LYS A 56 16.83 -6.05 6.82
CA LYS A 56 17.31 -5.68 8.15
C LYS A 56 17.20 -4.17 8.39
N GLN A 57 17.64 -3.34 7.43
CA GLN A 57 17.56 -1.88 7.55
C GLN A 57 16.11 -1.37 7.68
N THR A 58 15.20 -1.93 6.89
CA THR A 58 13.78 -1.58 6.95
C THR A 58 13.14 -2.05 8.25
N HIS A 59 13.47 -3.25 8.72
CA HIS A 59 13.01 -3.78 10.00
C HIS A 59 13.48 -2.90 11.18
N ASP A 60 14.77 -2.59 11.24
CA ASP A 60 15.35 -1.74 12.29
C ASP A 60 14.70 -0.34 12.31
N PHE A 61 14.34 0.19 11.14
CA PHE A 61 13.63 1.46 11.04
C PHE A 61 12.22 1.39 11.65
N PHE A 62 11.42 0.40 11.26
CA PHE A 62 10.08 0.22 11.81
C PHE A 62 10.10 -0.14 13.29
N GLN A 63 11.09 -0.92 13.73
CA GLN A 63 11.24 -1.31 15.13
C GLN A 63 11.45 -0.09 16.03
N LYS A 64 12.27 0.88 15.60
CA LYS A 64 12.45 2.15 16.33
C LYS A 64 11.15 2.93 16.49
N ILE A 65 10.34 3.00 15.44
CA ILE A 65 9.03 3.67 15.47
C ILE A 65 8.07 2.95 16.42
N ILE A 66 8.09 1.62 16.41
CA ILE A 66 7.27 0.77 17.29
C ILE A 66 7.68 0.95 18.76
N ASP A 67 8.98 0.96 19.04
CA ASP A 67 9.50 1.11 20.40
C ASP A 67 9.17 2.50 20.97
N GLU A 68 9.21 3.53 20.14
CA GLU A 68 8.79 4.89 20.50
C GLU A 68 7.27 4.99 20.77
N HIS A 69 6.45 4.28 19.98
CA HIS A 69 5.01 4.16 20.22
C HIS A 69 4.70 3.40 21.52
N ARG A 70 5.42 2.30 21.80
CA ARG A 70 5.28 1.53 23.04
C ARG A 70 5.60 2.38 24.26
N ARG A 71 6.57 3.29 24.16
CA ARG A 71 6.98 4.17 25.26
C ARG A 71 5.98 5.27 25.60
N THR A 72 5.12 5.65 24.65
CA THR A 72 4.19 6.79 24.76
C THR A 72 2.72 6.36 24.87
N PHE A 73 2.50 5.06 25.10
CA PHE A 73 1.18 4.41 25.19
C PHE A 73 0.36 4.86 26.42
N SER A 74 -0.93 5.08 26.21
CA SER A 74 -1.93 5.44 27.25
C SER A 74 -3.27 4.87 26.83
N GLU A 75 -3.96 4.20 27.76
CA GLU A 75 -5.16 3.37 27.53
C GLU A 75 -6.45 4.14 27.22
N THR A 76 -6.50 5.45 27.43
CA THR A 76 -7.75 6.23 27.34
C THR A 76 -7.93 6.96 26.00
N LYS A 77 -6.97 6.86 25.06
CA LYS A 77 -7.00 7.62 23.80
C LYS A 77 -6.21 6.91 22.69
N THR A 78 -6.92 6.25 21.77
CA THR A 78 -6.35 5.72 20.51
C THR A 78 -5.93 6.88 19.61
N ARG A 79 -4.71 6.83 19.08
CA ARG A 79 -3.99 8.00 18.52
C ARG A 79 -3.46 7.79 17.10
N ASP A 80 -3.52 6.57 16.60
CA ASP A 80 -2.55 6.08 15.63
C ASP A 80 -3.21 5.56 14.35
N VAL A 81 -2.56 5.84 13.23
CA VAL A 81 -3.04 5.47 11.90
C VAL A 81 -2.94 3.95 11.65
N LEU A 82 -2.26 3.12 12.45
CA LEU A 82 -2.24 1.65 12.29
C LEU A 82 -3.55 1.02 12.78
N ASP A 83 -4.16 1.60 13.82
CA ASP A 83 -5.51 1.25 14.26
C ASP A 83 -6.57 1.62 13.19
N CYS A 84 -6.37 2.70 12.43
CA CYS A 84 -7.22 3.08 11.29
C CYS A 84 -6.83 2.41 9.95
N TYR A 85 -5.56 2.03 9.74
CA TYR A 85 -5.09 1.38 8.50
C TYR A 85 -5.55 -0.09 8.41
N LEU A 86 -5.77 -0.76 9.56
CA LEU A 86 -6.46 -2.05 9.62
C LEU A 86 -7.93 -1.96 9.16
N MET A 87 -8.54 -0.77 9.20
CA MET A 87 -9.88 -0.50 8.63
C MET A 87 -9.83 -0.10 7.15
N GLU A 88 -8.85 0.71 6.72
CA GLU A 88 -8.86 1.34 5.38
C GLU A 88 -8.04 0.63 4.28
N ILE A 89 -7.05 -0.23 4.60
CA ILE A 89 -6.38 -1.10 3.60
C ILE A 89 -7.37 -2.06 2.93
N ARG A 90 -8.50 -2.38 3.57
CA ARG A 90 -9.63 -3.11 2.93
C ARG A 90 -10.31 -2.34 1.79
N ARG A 91 -10.10 -1.03 1.66
CA ARG A 91 -10.93 -0.14 0.82
C ARG A 91 -10.28 0.29 -0.50
N ALA A 92 -8.95 0.18 -0.64
CA ALA A 92 -8.22 0.92 -1.69
C ALA A 92 -7.26 0.10 -2.56
N GLU A 93 -7.13 -1.22 -2.36
CA GLU A 93 -6.13 -2.09 -3.01
C GLU A 93 -6.32 -2.34 -4.51
N LEU A 94 -7.16 -1.59 -5.24
CA LEU A 94 -7.41 -1.95 -6.63
C LEU A 94 -7.47 -0.84 -7.68
N SER A 95 -6.83 0.33 -7.52
CA SER A 95 -7.18 1.40 -8.48
C SER A 95 -6.14 2.30 -9.15
N GLY A 96 -4.83 2.06 -9.05
CA GLY A 96 -3.90 2.66 -10.05
C GLY A 96 -4.23 2.10 -11.46
N THR A 97 -4.27 2.80 -12.59
CA THR A 97 -3.61 4.04 -13.05
C THR A 97 -4.28 4.51 -14.37
N SER A 98 -4.35 5.85 -14.58
CA SER A 98 -4.07 6.65 -15.81
C SER A 98 -4.33 6.02 -17.20
N GLU A 99 -4.87 6.67 -18.22
CA GLU A 99 -5.00 8.09 -18.54
C GLU A 99 -5.90 8.15 -19.80
N ASN A 100 -6.83 9.10 -19.86
CA ASN A 100 -7.62 9.47 -21.07
C ASN A 100 -8.90 8.68 -21.45
N LEU A 101 -9.54 7.98 -20.50
CA LEU A 101 -10.95 7.53 -20.61
C LEU A 101 -11.88 8.21 -19.56
N PHE A 102 -11.30 8.71 -18.45
CA PHE A 102 -11.98 9.11 -17.21
C PHE A 102 -12.68 10.47 -17.23
N GLN A 103 -12.58 11.25 -18.31
CA GLN A 103 -13.16 12.60 -18.32
C GLN A 103 -14.69 12.57 -18.24
N GLU A 104 -15.37 11.55 -18.77
CA GLU A 104 -16.83 11.45 -18.68
C GLU A 104 -17.28 10.88 -17.33
N VAL A 105 -16.61 9.82 -16.84
CA VAL A 105 -16.93 9.22 -15.54
C VAL A 105 -16.63 10.18 -14.39
N ALA A 106 -15.52 10.93 -14.45
CA ALA A 106 -15.19 11.94 -13.46
C ALA A 106 -16.22 13.07 -13.42
N LYS A 107 -16.77 13.48 -14.59
CA LYS A 107 -17.87 14.46 -14.64
C LYS A 107 -19.14 13.92 -14.00
N SER A 108 -19.48 12.65 -14.23
CA SER A 108 -20.66 12.01 -13.63
C SER A 108 -20.55 11.86 -12.12
N VAL A 109 -19.39 11.44 -11.62
CA VAL A 109 -19.08 11.38 -10.18
C VAL A 109 -19.10 12.79 -9.57
N GLN A 110 -18.52 13.77 -10.25
CA GLN A 110 -18.51 15.15 -9.76
C GLN A 110 -19.91 15.77 -9.75
N ALA A 111 -20.77 15.43 -10.72
CA ALA A 111 -22.17 15.85 -10.74
C ALA A 111 -22.98 15.20 -9.61
N GLU A 112 -22.75 13.92 -9.32
CA GLU A 112 -23.37 13.21 -8.19
C GLU A 112 -22.95 13.85 -6.85
N LEU A 113 -21.66 14.12 -6.67
CA LEU A 113 -21.14 14.79 -5.48
C LEU A 113 -21.67 16.22 -5.33
N ASP A 114 -21.71 17.00 -6.41
CA ASP A 114 -22.30 18.34 -6.41
C ASP A 114 -23.80 18.31 -6.10
N ALA A 115 -24.53 17.26 -6.49
CA ALA A 115 -25.96 17.11 -6.22
C ALA A 115 -26.27 16.66 -4.79
N VAL A 116 -25.48 15.73 -4.23
CA VAL A 116 -25.75 15.09 -2.94
C VAL A 116 -25.08 15.86 -1.78
N VAL A 117 -23.81 16.22 -1.94
CA VAL A 117 -23.01 16.89 -0.90
C VAL A 117 -23.07 18.41 -1.07
N GLY A 118 -23.10 18.88 -2.32
CA GLY A 118 -23.00 20.30 -2.65
C GLY A 118 -21.61 20.87 -2.44
N ARG A 119 -21.44 22.18 -2.74
CA ARG A 119 -20.13 22.85 -2.71
C ARG A 119 -19.77 23.55 -1.40
N LYS A 120 -20.63 23.45 -0.39
CA LYS A 120 -20.47 24.18 0.88
C LYS A 120 -19.66 23.42 1.92
N ARG A 121 -19.49 22.11 1.75
CA ARG A 121 -18.74 21.23 2.66
C ARG A 121 -18.04 20.13 1.87
N LEU A 122 -17.01 19.55 2.47
CA LEU A 122 -16.35 18.37 1.91
C LEU A 122 -17.23 17.12 2.13
N PRO A 123 -17.15 16.13 1.22
CA PRO A 123 -17.80 14.84 1.41
C PRO A 123 -17.33 14.15 2.70
N THR A 124 -18.27 13.53 3.42
CA THR A 124 -17.97 12.68 4.57
C THR A 124 -18.45 11.26 4.33
N PHE A 125 -18.08 10.33 5.20
CA PHE A 125 -18.50 8.93 5.05
C PHE A 125 -20.02 8.71 5.17
N ASP A 126 -20.72 9.64 5.82
CA ASP A 126 -22.18 9.59 5.96
C ASP A 126 -22.91 9.79 4.61
N ASP A 127 -22.22 10.38 3.64
CA ASP A 127 -22.75 10.61 2.29
C ASP A 127 -22.65 9.36 1.41
N LEU A 128 -21.82 8.39 1.78
CA LEU A 128 -21.50 7.22 0.96
C LEU A 128 -22.73 6.40 0.51
N PRO A 129 -23.76 6.13 1.37
CA PRO A 129 -24.97 5.41 0.94
C PRO A 129 -25.77 6.14 -0.16
N TYR A 130 -25.54 7.43 -0.33
CA TYR A 130 -26.23 8.29 -1.30
C TYR A 130 -25.38 8.57 -2.55
N LEU A 131 -24.21 7.92 -2.68
CA LEU A 131 -23.26 8.12 -3.79
C LEU A 131 -23.03 6.82 -4.59
N PRO A 132 -24.08 6.23 -5.19
CA PRO A 132 -23.98 4.95 -5.88
C PRO A 132 -23.06 4.97 -7.11
N ILE A 133 -22.95 6.09 -7.85
CA ILE A 133 -22.04 6.21 -9.00
C ILE A 133 -20.59 6.25 -8.50
N THR A 134 -20.33 6.98 -7.41
CA THR A 134 -19.01 7.05 -6.77
C THR A 134 -18.57 5.67 -6.26
N GLU A 135 -19.47 4.94 -5.59
CA GLU A 135 -19.20 3.58 -5.09
C GLU A 135 -18.98 2.58 -6.24
N ALA A 136 -19.87 2.58 -7.24
CA ALA A 136 -19.73 1.71 -8.41
C ALA A 136 -18.45 1.98 -9.19
N THR A 137 -18.04 3.25 -9.27
CA THR A 137 -16.77 3.65 -9.91
C THR A 137 -15.60 3.03 -9.17
N ILE A 138 -15.56 3.17 -7.83
CA ILE A 138 -14.50 2.57 -7.01
C ILE A 138 -14.44 1.06 -7.27
N LEU A 139 -15.56 0.35 -7.09
CA LEU A 139 -15.65 -1.11 -7.22
C LEU A 139 -15.26 -1.64 -8.61
N GLU A 140 -15.46 -0.86 -9.67
CA GLU A 140 -15.04 -1.25 -11.01
C GLU A 140 -13.54 -1.02 -11.24
N VAL A 141 -12.95 0.04 -10.65
CA VAL A 141 -11.49 0.26 -10.77
C VAL A 141 -10.73 -0.85 -10.04
N LEU A 142 -11.02 -0.98 -8.73
CA LEU A 142 -11.60 -2.21 -8.24
C LEU A 142 -11.22 -3.52 -8.97
N ARG A 143 -12.25 -4.09 -9.57
CA ARG A 143 -12.23 -5.28 -10.40
C ARG A 143 -11.21 -5.27 -11.56
N LYS A 144 -10.86 -4.10 -12.11
CA LYS A 144 -10.05 -3.98 -13.34
C LYS A 144 -8.54 -3.98 -13.10
N SER A 145 -8.06 -3.43 -11.98
CA SER A 145 -6.63 -3.27 -11.71
C SER A 145 -6.27 -3.82 -10.33
N SER A 146 -6.15 -5.15 -10.23
CA SER A 146 -5.68 -5.78 -9.00
C SER A 146 -4.21 -5.44 -8.77
N VAL A 147 -3.90 -4.78 -7.64
CA VAL A 147 -2.52 -4.41 -7.27
C VAL A 147 -1.65 -5.65 -7.01
N VAL A 148 -2.27 -6.78 -6.67
CA VAL A 148 -1.59 -8.07 -6.42
C VAL A 148 -2.24 -9.14 -7.31
N PRO A 149 -1.76 -9.31 -8.57
CA PRO A 149 -2.41 -10.16 -9.56
C PRO A 149 -2.33 -11.67 -9.24
N LEU A 150 -1.35 -12.08 -8.44
CA LEU A 150 -1.20 -13.44 -7.91
C LEU A 150 -1.09 -13.37 -6.41
N GLY A 151 -1.94 -14.11 -5.71
CA GLY A 151 -1.80 -14.29 -4.26
C GLY A 151 -0.49 -15.01 -3.91
N ASN A 152 -0.16 -15.02 -2.62
CA ASN A 152 1.00 -15.76 -2.13
C ASN A 152 0.92 -17.26 -2.52
N SER A 153 2.07 -17.92 -2.70
CA SER A 153 2.11 -19.35 -3.02
C SER A 153 1.44 -20.18 -1.91
N HIS A 154 0.44 -20.98 -2.26
CA HIS A 154 -0.25 -21.89 -1.34
C HIS A 154 0.28 -23.33 -1.50
N ALA A 155 0.21 -24.13 -0.43
CA ALA A 155 0.53 -25.55 -0.45
C ALA A 155 -0.62 -26.35 0.19
N THR A 156 -0.93 -27.53 -0.34
CA THR A 156 -1.91 -28.45 0.26
C THR A 156 -1.30 -29.09 1.50
N MET A 157 -1.98 -29.02 2.64
CA MET A 157 -1.62 -29.83 3.80
C MET A 157 -2.05 -31.27 3.52
N VAL A 158 -1.08 -32.17 3.41
CA VAL A 158 -1.28 -33.63 3.36
C VAL A 158 -0.76 -34.22 4.65
#